data_AF-A0A5E4T7N9-F1
#
_entry.id   AF-A0A5E4T7N9-F1
#
_cell.length_a   1.000
_cell.length_b   1.000
_cell.length_c   1.000
_cell.angle_alpha   90.00
_cell.angle_beta   90.00
_cell.angle_gamma   90.00
#
_symmetry.space_group_name_H-M   'P 1'
#
loop_
_entity.id
_entity.type
_entity.pdbx_description
1 polymer ?
#
loop_
_entity_poly.entity_id
_entity_poly.type
_entity_poly.pdbx_seq_one_letter_code
_entity_poly.pdbx_strand_id
1 'polypeptide(L)'
;MPIAYGLRASQDAVCRSEPINAATGMTDSLARSLHNAQVLPEYEASALDSVIARGVAARCVSQAPQTSSVPNDPARYYYLSPSDASRIVRRPIDPPAPKRYLGFDRVTQSLRHIAIAVNMTMRARFDIDPLEVQVSVFGGRVHIASNFHASRIREALHLALTDDSLMMGAPRRPAREDVRRWDAMVMSRRVRDIAKLRHHYVDGHGLAGMRTAARAEVTAGIGRPSEGALPVDSALRQLDDAFDTLCRVLQDAASATPTFRDLVVHTPMEGNTPKLAALPAGVTQTMHAEQCIESAIAQHVDVWHREATTRLGLPDNALITVPMAGRFVPCAACAEVEAESRTQGGLFDPANGKFVLHRSSQRIGMAFANEVQHIAQSTLASTPDVAARRAQAISDRFVDAPQSLRAYDQPVVLDYSLDTESESSGDES
;
A
#
# COMPACT_ATOMS: atom_id res chain seq x y z
N MET A 1 -37.33 10.87 -3.20
CA MET A 1 -37.09 9.42 -3.30
C MET A 1 -35.58 9.20 -3.34
N PRO A 2 -34.98 8.52 -2.36
CA PRO A 2 -33.54 8.25 -2.38
C PRO A 2 -33.29 6.99 -3.23
N ILE A 3 -32.49 7.14 -4.28
CA ILE A 3 -32.07 6.05 -5.17
C ILE A 3 -30.86 5.38 -4.51
N ALA A 4 -31.06 4.14 -4.04
CA ALA A 4 -29.99 3.28 -3.56
C ALA A 4 -29.08 2.89 -4.73
N TYR A 5 -27.87 3.46 -4.79
CA TYR A 5 -26.83 3.00 -5.71
C TYR A 5 -26.22 1.73 -5.12
N GLY A 6 -26.67 0.57 -5.61
CA GLY A 6 -26.02 -0.71 -5.36
C GLY A 6 -24.62 -0.70 -5.97
N LEU A 7 -23.61 -0.86 -5.13
CA LEU A 7 -22.25 -1.18 -5.54
C LEU A 7 -22.31 -2.44 -6.43
N ARG A 8 -21.91 -2.32 -7.70
CA ARG A 8 -21.61 -3.50 -8.50
C ARG A 8 -20.36 -4.14 -7.91
N ALA A 9 -20.58 -5.14 -7.06
CA ALA A 9 -19.57 -6.16 -6.82
C ALA A 9 -19.16 -6.74 -8.18
N SER A 10 -17.86 -6.78 -8.45
CA SER A 10 -17.30 -7.61 -9.50
C SER A 10 -17.63 -9.07 -9.16
N GLN A 11 -18.79 -9.53 -9.61
CA GLN A 11 -19.17 -10.94 -9.62
C GLN A 11 -18.84 -11.47 -11.02
N ASP A 12 -17.73 -12.19 -11.11
CA ASP A 12 -17.69 -13.57 -11.62
C ASP A 12 -16.22 -14.00 -11.76
N ALA A 13 -15.58 -14.23 -10.62
CA ALA A 13 -14.54 -15.23 -10.54
C ALA A 13 -15.05 -16.28 -9.54
N VAL A 14 -15.35 -17.46 -10.05
CA VAL A 14 -15.54 -18.65 -9.22
C VAL A 14 -14.20 -18.93 -8.57
N CYS A 15 -13.98 -18.33 -7.40
CA CYS A 15 -12.87 -18.64 -6.52
C CYS A 15 -13.01 -20.12 -6.16
N ARG A 16 -12.15 -20.97 -6.72
CA ARG A 16 -11.90 -22.29 -6.12
C ARG A 16 -11.06 -22.06 -4.88
N SER A 17 -11.72 -21.86 -3.76
CA SER A 17 -11.14 -22.19 -2.46
C SER A 17 -10.85 -23.69 -2.46
N GLU A 18 -9.62 -24.09 -2.17
CA GLU A 18 -9.39 -25.46 -1.70
C GLU A 18 -10.22 -25.67 -0.41
N PRO A 19 -10.89 -26.81 -0.26
CA PRO A 19 -11.87 -26.99 0.80
C PRO A 19 -11.18 -27.31 2.12
N ILE A 20 -11.53 -26.57 3.18
CA ILE A 20 -11.45 -27.08 4.54
C ILE A 20 -12.89 -27.22 5.03
N ASN A 21 -13.37 -28.47 5.01
CA ASN A 21 -14.57 -29.04 5.62
C ASN A 21 -15.89 -28.25 5.56
N ALA A 22 -16.85 -28.87 4.87
CA ALA A 22 -18.23 -28.46 4.82
C ALA A 22 -18.92 -28.49 6.19
N ALA A 23 -19.59 -27.39 6.56
CA ALA A 23 -20.82 -27.44 7.35
C ALA A 23 -21.68 -26.20 7.07
N THR A 24 -22.97 -26.45 7.00
CA THR A 24 -24.08 -25.62 6.52
C THR A 24 -24.57 -24.57 7.52
N GLY A 25 -24.89 -23.38 7.00
CA GLY A 25 -26.14 -22.64 7.27
C GLY A 25 -26.30 -21.85 8.59
N MET A 26 -26.59 -20.55 8.42
CA MET A 26 -27.44 -19.64 9.25
C MET A 26 -26.76 -18.30 9.58
N THR A 27 -27.06 -17.26 8.79
CA THR A 27 -26.43 -15.93 8.88
C THR A 27 -27.23 -14.84 9.60
N ASP A 28 -28.39 -15.10 10.22
CA ASP A 28 -29.23 -14.02 10.81
C ASP A 28 -29.39 -14.05 12.35
N SER A 29 -28.63 -14.90 13.05
CA SER A 29 -28.75 -15.09 14.50
C SER A 29 -27.60 -14.49 15.34
N LEU A 30 -26.47 -14.16 14.71
CA LEU A 30 -25.25 -13.75 15.45
C LEU A 30 -25.27 -12.27 15.88
N ALA A 31 -25.86 -11.37 15.08
CA ALA A 31 -25.96 -9.95 15.39
C ALA A 31 -26.87 -9.65 16.59
N ARG A 32 -27.82 -10.54 16.90
CA ARG A 32 -28.69 -10.45 18.09
C ARG A 32 -28.09 -11.10 19.33
N SER A 33 -27.00 -11.86 19.21
CA SER A 33 -26.40 -12.60 20.34
C SER A 33 -25.29 -11.80 21.07
N LEU A 34 -24.99 -10.57 20.66
CA LEU A 34 -23.88 -9.74 21.18
C LEU A 34 -24.33 -8.55 22.06
N HIS A 35 -25.48 -8.62 22.74
CA HIS A 35 -26.00 -7.48 23.52
C HIS A 35 -26.40 -7.80 24.98
N ASN A 36 -25.40 -8.17 25.79
CA ASN A 36 -25.44 -8.47 27.24
C ASN A 36 -25.53 -9.98 27.55
N ALA A 37 -24.49 -10.45 28.24
CA ALA A 37 -24.15 -11.86 28.49
C ALA A 37 -24.73 -12.43 29.79
N GLN A 38 -25.06 -13.74 29.76
CA GLN A 38 -24.84 -14.84 30.74
C GLN A 38 -25.82 -16.03 30.46
N VAL A 39 -25.52 -17.35 30.50
CA VAL A 39 -24.41 -18.23 31.01
C VAL A 39 -24.36 -19.56 30.20
N LEU A 40 -23.17 -20.15 29.99
CA LEU A 40 -22.78 -21.61 30.12
C LEU A 40 -21.46 -21.93 29.36
N PRO A 41 -20.63 -22.93 29.74
CA PRO A 41 -19.71 -23.11 30.90
C PRO A 41 -18.24 -23.42 30.47
N GLU A 42 -17.30 -23.81 31.33
CA GLU A 42 -16.51 -23.01 32.29
C GLU A 42 -14.97 -23.26 32.10
N TYR A 43 -14.53 -23.91 31.01
CA TYR A 43 -13.13 -24.36 30.86
C TYR A 43 -12.42 -23.81 29.60
N GLU A 44 -13.12 -23.58 28.49
CA GLU A 44 -12.51 -23.10 27.23
C GLU A 44 -12.69 -21.59 26.98
N ALA A 45 -13.58 -20.93 27.73
CA ALA A 45 -13.78 -19.48 27.71
C ALA A 45 -12.66 -18.70 28.44
N SER A 46 -11.93 -19.34 29.37
CA SER A 46 -10.98 -18.67 30.27
C SER A 46 -9.72 -18.12 29.58
N ALA A 47 -9.30 -18.68 28.44
CA ALA A 47 -8.07 -18.26 27.75
C ALA A 47 -8.26 -17.03 26.83
N LEU A 48 -9.44 -16.84 26.25
CA LEU A 48 -9.75 -15.68 25.40
C LEU A 48 -10.34 -14.51 26.23
N ASP A 49 -11.12 -14.82 27.27
CA ASP A 49 -11.65 -13.82 28.20
C ASP A 49 -10.56 -13.15 29.05
N SER A 50 -9.46 -13.86 29.36
CA SER A 50 -8.32 -13.29 30.10
C SER A 50 -7.47 -12.28 29.30
N VAL A 51 -7.62 -12.24 27.97
CA VAL A 51 -6.87 -11.34 27.07
C VAL A 51 -7.72 -10.12 26.69
N ILE A 52 -9.03 -10.30 26.49
CA ILE A 52 -9.95 -9.21 26.14
C ILE A 52 -10.35 -8.39 27.38
N ALA A 53 -10.51 -9.01 28.56
CA ALA A 53 -10.92 -8.30 29.78
C ALA A 53 -9.83 -7.40 30.42
N ARG A 54 -8.58 -7.42 29.94
CA ARG A 54 -7.49 -6.57 30.47
C ARG A 54 -7.27 -5.24 29.71
N GLY A 55 -8.10 -4.93 28.72
CA GLY A 55 -8.00 -3.67 27.94
C GLY A 55 -8.87 -2.51 28.44
N VAL A 56 -9.85 -2.72 29.33
CA VAL A 56 -10.84 -1.68 29.68
C VAL A 56 -11.17 -1.67 31.17
N ALA A 57 -10.21 -1.30 32.04
CA ALA A 57 -10.42 -0.58 33.31
C ALA A 57 -9.14 -0.56 34.16
N ALA A 58 -8.44 0.57 34.25
CA ALA A 58 -7.66 0.94 35.44
C ALA A 58 -7.23 2.42 35.43
N ARG A 59 -8.09 3.28 35.98
CA ARG A 59 -7.63 4.44 36.76
C ARG A 59 -7.73 4.07 38.24
N CYS A 60 -6.62 4.28 38.96
CA CYS A 60 -6.46 4.44 40.42
C CYS A 60 -6.33 3.21 41.35
N VAL A 61 -5.09 3.08 41.88
CA VAL A 61 -4.66 2.84 43.28
C VAL A 61 -4.30 1.39 43.73
N SER A 62 -2.97 1.20 43.82
CA SER A 62 -2.13 0.48 44.82
C SER A 62 -2.29 -1.03 45.10
N GLN A 63 -1.29 -1.83 44.71
CA GLN A 63 -0.25 -2.50 45.54
C GLN A 63 0.44 -3.64 44.74
N ALA A 64 1.74 -3.81 44.96
CA ALA A 64 2.70 -4.66 44.24
C ALA A 64 2.72 -6.13 44.76
N PRO A 65 3.70 -6.99 44.36
CA PRO A 65 4.09 -7.42 43.01
C PRO A 65 4.06 -8.97 42.87
N GLN A 66 3.95 -9.52 41.66
CA GLN A 66 4.70 -10.73 41.29
C GLN A 66 4.69 -11.03 39.77
N THR A 67 5.87 -10.80 39.18
CA THR A 67 6.55 -11.48 38.07
C THR A 67 5.80 -12.52 37.22
N SER A 68 5.50 -12.16 35.97
CA SER A 68 5.73 -13.05 34.81
C SER A 68 5.83 -12.22 33.53
N SER A 69 6.92 -12.41 32.80
CA SER A 69 7.31 -11.72 31.56
C SER A 69 6.30 -11.91 30.42
N VAL A 70 5.59 -10.85 30.06
CA VAL A 70 4.82 -10.72 28.81
C VAL A 70 5.62 -9.81 27.85
N PRO A 71 5.73 -10.11 26.55
CA PRO A 71 6.39 -9.21 25.60
C PRO A 71 5.67 -7.85 25.58
N ASN A 72 6.44 -6.79 25.71
CA ASN A 72 6.00 -5.45 26.11
C ASN A 72 5.39 -4.58 25.00
N ASP A 73 4.85 -5.15 23.92
CA ASP A 73 4.25 -4.35 22.85
C ASP A 73 3.01 -5.00 22.23
N PRO A 74 1.79 -4.59 22.60
CA PRO A 74 0.58 -5.12 21.99
C PRO A 74 0.46 -4.60 20.54
N ALA A 75 0.41 -5.52 19.58
CA ALA A 75 0.08 -5.15 18.20
C ALA A 75 -1.28 -4.46 18.12
N ARG A 76 -1.32 -3.35 17.37
CA ARG A 76 -2.51 -2.55 17.14
C ARG A 76 -3.11 -2.91 15.79
N TYR A 77 -4.29 -3.51 15.84
CA TYR A 77 -5.10 -3.84 14.68
C TYR A 77 -6.55 -3.46 14.96
N TYR A 78 -7.33 -3.29 13.90
CA TYR A 78 -8.78 -3.08 13.98
C TYR A 78 -9.49 -3.96 12.95
N TYR A 79 -10.80 -4.11 13.11
CA TYR A 79 -11.66 -4.80 12.16
C TYR A 79 -12.84 -3.90 11.81
N LEU A 80 -13.20 -3.86 10.52
CA LEU A 80 -14.42 -3.19 10.05
C LEU A 80 -15.37 -4.20 9.45
N SER A 81 -16.61 -4.21 9.95
CA SER A 81 -17.70 -4.85 9.24
C SER A 81 -18.08 -4.05 7.97
N PRO A 82 -18.86 -4.61 7.03
CA PRO A 82 -19.38 -3.85 5.90
C PRO A 82 -20.18 -2.62 6.33
N SER A 83 -20.94 -2.71 7.44
CA SER A 83 -21.63 -1.57 8.03
C SER A 83 -20.66 -0.50 8.55
N ASP A 84 -19.56 -0.89 9.18
CA ASP A 84 -18.58 0.09 9.68
C ASP A 84 -17.86 0.80 8.54
N ALA A 85 -17.42 0.05 7.52
CA ALA A 85 -16.83 0.65 6.33
C ALA A 85 -17.80 1.63 5.63
N SER A 86 -19.10 1.30 5.59
CA SER A 86 -20.12 2.17 5.00
C SER A 86 -20.35 3.48 5.76
N ARG A 87 -19.99 3.55 7.05
CA ARG A 87 -20.07 4.78 7.87
C ARG A 87 -18.96 5.78 7.52
N ILE A 88 -17.91 5.35 6.82
CA ILE A 88 -16.84 6.22 6.32
C ILE A 88 -17.33 6.83 5.01
N VAL A 89 -18.05 7.95 5.13
CA VAL A 89 -18.70 8.63 4.00
C VAL A 89 -17.66 9.07 2.97
N ARG A 90 -17.95 8.84 1.69
CA ARG A 90 -17.10 9.21 0.55
C ARG A 90 -17.88 10.04 -0.47
N ARG A 91 -17.21 11.01 -1.09
CA ARG A 91 -17.81 11.84 -2.15
C ARG A 91 -17.55 11.23 -3.53
N PRO A 92 -18.58 10.81 -4.28
CA PRO A 92 -18.38 10.33 -5.65
C PRO A 92 -17.88 11.45 -6.56
N ILE A 93 -16.92 11.14 -7.43
CA ILE A 93 -16.48 12.03 -8.51
C ILE A 93 -16.30 11.25 -9.82
N ASP A 94 -16.40 11.97 -10.94
CA ASP A 94 -16.02 11.43 -12.25
C ASP A 94 -14.51 11.17 -12.31
N PRO A 95 -14.05 10.24 -13.17
CA PRO A 95 -12.62 10.06 -13.43
C PRO A 95 -11.96 11.39 -13.86
N PRO A 96 -10.95 11.89 -13.14
CA PRO A 96 -10.31 13.15 -13.45
C PRO A 96 -9.41 13.06 -14.69
N ALA A 97 -8.96 14.24 -15.11
CA ALA A 97 -8.13 14.45 -16.28
C ALA A 97 -6.77 13.72 -16.20
N PRO A 98 -6.06 13.60 -17.34
CA PRO A 98 -4.79 12.91 -17.37
C PRO A 98 -3.77 13.55 -16.44
N LYS A 99 -3.11 12.74 -15.61
CA LYS A 99 -2.06 13.27 -14.74
C LYS A 99 -0.84 13.60 -15.57
N ARG A 100 -0.37 14.85 -15.47
CA ARG A 100 0.94 15.26 -15.97
C ARG A 100 1.99 14.85 -14.93
N TYR A 101 2.72 13.78 -15.22
CA TYR A 101 3.85 13.36 -14.40
C TYR A 101 5.05 14.27 -14.67
N LEU A 102 5.45 15.07 -13.68
CA LEU A 102 6.54 16.05 -13.76
C LEU A 102 7.53 15.88 -12.60
N GLY A 103 8.82 16.10 -12.85
CA GLY A 103 9.89 15.94 -11.86
C GLY A 103 9.93 14.54 -11.29
N PHE A 104 9.93 14.42 -9.96
CA PHE A 104 9.93 13.14 -9.24
C PHE A 104 8.69 12.29 -9.50
N ASP A 105 7.58 12.89 -9.94
CA ASP A 105 6.39 12.12 -10.30
C ASP A 105 6.66 11.18 -11.49
N ARG A 106 7.64 11.47 -12.35
CA ARG A 106 8.03 10.54 -13.43
C ARG A 106 8.63 9.23 -12.89
N VAL A 107 9.26 9.26 -11.71
CA VAL A 107 9.67 8.04 -11.00
C VAL A 107 8.44 7.27 -10.54
N THR A 108 7.47 7.94 -9.92
CA THR A 108 6.22 7.31 -9.46
C THR A 108 5.40 6.69 -10.60
N GLN A 109 5.43 7.30 -11.79
CA GLN A 109 4.83 6.72 -13.00
C GLN A 109 5.47 5.36 -13.34
N SER A 110 6.79 5.28 -13.25
CA SER A 110 7.53 4.04 -13.55
C SER A 110 7.24 2.96 -12.50
N LEU A 111 7.23 3.34 -11.22
CA LEU A 111 6.85 2.46 -10.10
C LEU A 111 5.44 1.90 -10.27
N ARG A 112 4.49 2.74 -10.70
CA ARG A 112 3.12 2.32 -10.99
C ARG A 112 3.03 1.32 -12.13
N HIS A 113 3.79 1.52 -13.22
CA HIS A 113 3.82 0.54 -14.31
C HIS A 113 4.29 -0.83 -13.80
N ILE A 114 5.34 -0.86 -12.95
CA ILE A 114 5.84 -2.10 -12.32
C ILE A 114 4.73 -2.75 -11.47
N ALA A 115 4.05 -1.97 -10.63
CA ALA A 115 2.98 -2.47 -9.77
C ALA A 115 1.83 -3.11 -10.58
N ILE A 116 1.42 -2.44 -11.66
CA ILE A 116 0.37 -2.92 -12.57
C ILE A 116 0.81 -4.21 -13.26
N ALA A 117 2.05 -4.27 -13.73
CA ALA A 117 2.60 -5.41 -14.43
C ALA A 117 2.65 -6.66 -13.54
N VAL A 118 3.19 -6.52 -12.33
CA VAL A 118 3.23 -7.60 -11.33
C VAL A 118 1.82 -8.07 -11.00
N ASN A 119 0.92 -7.14 -10.68
CA ASN A 119 -0.46 -7.46 -10.34
C ASN A 119 -1.18 -8.22 -11.47
N MET A 120 -1.10 -7.73 -12.70
CA MET A 120 -1.75 -8.37 -13.85
C MET A 120 -1.20 -9.76 -14.12
N THR A 121 0.11 -9.93 -14.06
CA THR A 121 0.74 -11.22 -14.31
C THR A 121 0.35 -12.22 -13.23
N MET A 122 0.25 -11.79 -11.97
CA MET A 122 -0.25 -12.67 -10.90
C MET A 122 -1.66 -13.19 -11.19
N ARG A 123 -2.56 -12.32 -11.65
CA ARG A 123 -3.92 -12.71 -12.04
C ARG A 123 -3.93 -13.65 -13.23
N ALA A 124 -3.13 -13.35 -14.26
CA ALA A 124 -3.15 -14.06 -15.54
C ALA A 124 -2.36 -15.38 -15.55
N ARG A 125 -1.41 -15.58 -14.63
CA ARG A 125 -0.50 -16.75 -14.61
C ARG A 125 -0.58 -17.59 -13.36
N PHE A 126 -0.96 -17.00 -12.24
CA PHE A 126 -0.98 -17.71 -10.96
C PHE A 126 -2.37 -17.84 -10.37
N ASP A 127 -3.41 -17.31 -11.03
CA ASP A 127 -4.79 -17.26 -10.51
C ASP A 127 -4.87 -16.59 -9.12
N ILE A 128 -4.01 -15.58 -8.92
CA ILE A 128 -3.92 -14.80 -7.68
C ILE A 128 -4.43 -13.40 -7.97
N ASP A 129 -5.36 -12.89 -7.16
CA ASP A 129 -5.83 -11.50 -7.24
C ASP A 129 -5.25 -10.68 -6.08
N PRO A 130 -4.02 -10.15 -6.20
CA PRO A 130 -3.48 -9.30 -5.16
C PRO A 130 -4.27 -7.99 -5.18
N LEU A 131 -4.84 -7.64 -4.03
CA LEU A 131 -5.61 -6.42 -3.89
C LEU A 131 -4.71 -5.20 -4.06
N GLU A 132 -3.52 -5.24 -3.48
CA GLU A 132 -2.58 -4.11 -3.52
C GLU A 132 -1.18 -4.59 -3.89
N VAL A 133 -0.54 -3.87 -4.81
CA VAL A 133 0.90 -3.98 -5.09
C VAL A 133 1.46 -2.57 -5.01
N GLN A 134 2.44 -2.37 -4.14
CA GLN A 134 3.11 -1.08 -3.92
C GLN A 134 4.59 -1.21 -4.20
N VAL A 135 5.17 -0.17 -4.78
CA VAL A 135 6.57 -0.13 -5.21
C VAL A 135 7.19 1.19 -4.77
N SER A 136 8.43 1.12 -4.32
CA SER A 136 9.28 2.26 -4.01
C SER A 136 10.68 2.06 -4.58
N VAL A 137 11.44 3.14 -4.81
CA VAL A 137 12.84 3.06 -5.23
C VAL A 137 13.67 4.10 -4.48
N PHE A 138 14.69 3.64 -3.77
CA PHE A 138 15.68 4.49 -3.08
C PHE A 138 16.90 3.63 -2.69
N GLY A 139 18.02 4.28 -2.36
CA GLY A 139 19.20 3.58 -1.86
C GLY A 139 19.78 2.53 -2.82
N GLY A 140 19.62 2.71 -4.12
CA GLY A 140 20.05 1.73 -5.13
C GLY A 140 19.20 0.47 -5.24
N ARG A 141 18.01 0.40 -4.60
CA ARG A 141 17.13 -0.77 -4.60
C ARG A 141 15.69 -0.41 -4.99
N VAL A 142 14.99 -1.35 -5.62
CA VAL A 142 13.52 -1.32 -5.76
C VAL A 142 12.91 -2.14 -4.62
N HIS A 143 11.98 -1.53 -3.90
CA HIS A 143 11.24 -2.13 -2.80
C HIS A 143 9.82 -2.41 -3.27
N ILE A 144 9.35 -3.64 -3.14
CA ILE A 144 8.02 -4.03 -3.62
C ILE A 144 7.31 -4.89 -2.59
N ALA A 145 6.03 -4.63 -2.39
CA ALA A 145 5.18 -5.38 -1.49
C ALA A 145 3.83 -5.67 -2.16
N SER A 146 3.21 -6.75 -1.73
CA SER A 146 1.84 -7.11 -2.08
C SER A 146 1.14 -7.58 -0.81
N ASN A 147 -0.10 -7.15 -0.57
CA ASN A 147 -0.84 -7.43 0.67
C ASN A 147 -1.07 -8.94 0.92
N PHE A 148 -0.94 -9.75 -0.13
CA PHE A 148 -0.78 -11.21 -0.07
C PHE A 148 0.17 -11.68 -1.19
N HIS A 149 0.68 -12.91 -1.10
CA HIS A 149 1.43 -13.58 -2.18
C HIS A 149 2.75 -12.93 -2.62
N ALA A 150 3.49 -12.33 -1.68
CA ALA A 150 4.80 -11.74 -1.97
C ALA A 150 5.80 -12.71 -2.63
N SER A 151 5.67 -14.02 -2.37
CA SER A 151 6.50 -15.08 -2.96
C SER A 151 6.45 -15.14 -4.48
N ARG A 152 5.39 -14.61 -5.12
CA ARG A 152 5.24 -14.61 -6.59
C ARG A 152 5.72 -13.33 -7.27
N ILE A 153 6.15 -12.32 -6.53
CA ILE A 153 6.46 -10.99 -7.11
C ILE A 153 7.58 -11.06 -8.14
N ARG A 154 8.68 -11.76 -7.82
CA ARG A 154 9.84 -11.89 -8.72
C ARG A 154 9.46 -12.59 -10.02
N GLU A 155 8.78 -13.73 -9.90
CA GLU A 155 8.31 -14.52 -11.05
C GLU A 155 7.30 -13.73 -11.89
N ALA A 156 6.36 -13.03 -11.24
CA ALA A 156 5.39 -12.17 -11.91
C ALA A 156 6.07 -11.03 -12.68
N LEU A 157 7.09 -10.39 -12.11
CA LEU A 157 7.83 -9.32 -12.79
C LEU A 157 8.61 -9.86 -13.99
N HIS A 158 9.29 -11.01 -13.85
CA HIS A 158 10.01 -11.64 -14.96
C HIS A 158 9.06 -11.94 -16.13
N LEU A 159 7.97 -12.67 -15.86
CA LEU A 159 6.97 -13.02 -16.88
C LEU A 159 6.30 -11.77 -17.46
N ALA A 160 6.05 -10.75 -16.63
CA ALA A 160 5.52 -9.49 -17.13
C ALA A 160 6.43 -8.82 -18.16
N LEU A 161 7.74 -9.12 -18.18
CA LEU A 161 8.70 -8.57 -19.13
C LEU A 161 9.01 -9.53 -20.30
N THR A 162 8.83 -10.85 -20.13
CA THR A 162 9.28 -11.86 -21.10
C THR A 162 8.17 -12.65 -21.79
N ASP A 163 6.96 -12.73 -21.23
CA ASP A 163 5.87 -13.54 -21.80
C ASP A 163 4.96 -12.74 -22.75
N ASP A 164 5.20 -12.82 -24.05
CA ASP A 164 4.41 -12.15 -25.10
C ASP A 164 2.92 -12.49 -25.09
N SER A 165 2.54 -13.67 -24.59
CA SER A 165 1.14 -14.06 -24.56
C SER A 165 0.29 -13.26 -23.56
N LEU A 166 0.92 -12.54 -22.61
CA LEU A 166 0.22 -11.60 -21.71
C LEU A 166 -0.36 -10.38 -22.45
N MET A 167 0.13 -10.10 -23.65
CA MET A 167 -0.27 -8.95 -24.46
C MET A 167 -1.29 -9.32 -25.55
N MET A 168 -1.54 -10.62 -25.73
CA MET A 168 -2.43 -11.14 -26.77
C MET A 168 -3.90 -10.95 -26.39
N GLY A 169 -4.74 -10.54 -27.36
CA GLY A 169 -6.19 -10.40 -27.15
C GLY A 169 -6.62 -9.17 -26.33
N ALA A 170 -5.69 -8.26 -26.03
CA ALA A 170 -6.00 -7.02 -25.33
C ALA A 170 -7.03 -6.18 -26.10
N PRO A 171 -8.10 -5.67 -25.45
CA PRO A 171 -9.07 -4.84 -26.12
C PRO A 171 -8.42 -3.54 -26.64
N ARG A 172 -8.80 -3.13 -27.86
CA ARG A 172 -8.46 -1.79 -28.36
C ARG A 172 -9.04 -0.74 -27.42
N ARG A 173 -8.30 0.35 -27.21
CA ARG A 173 -8.76 1.48 -26.40
C ARG A 173 -10.12 1.96 -26.92
N PRO A 174 -11.19 1.89 -26.12
CA PRO A 174 -12.48 2.46 -26.48
C PRO A 174 -12.39 3.98 -26.65
N ALA A 175 -13.32 4.57 -27.41
CA ALA A 175 -13.42 6.02 -27.49
C ALA A 175 -13.61 6.62 -26.09
N ARG A 176 -13.02 7.79 -25.83
CA ARG A 176 -13.01 8.42 -24.50
C ARG A 176 -14.41 8.67 -23.94
N GLU A 177 -15.39 8.84 -24.82
CA GLU A 177 -16.80 9.13 -24.51
C GLU A 177 -17.61 7.87 -24.18
N ASP A 178 -17.07 6.67 -24.44
CA ASP A 178 -17.77 5.40 -24.24
C ASP A 178 -17.52 4.85 -22.83
N VAL A 179 -18.15 5.49 -21.85
CA VAL A 179 -18.11 5.12 -20.42
C VAL A 179 -18.62 3.69 -20.19
N ARG A 180 -19.41 3.12 -21.11
CA ARG A 180 -19.97 1.76 -21.00
C ARG A 180 -18.93 0.65 -21.27
N ARG A 181 -17.74 0.99 -21.78
CA ARG A 181 -16.66 0.04 -22.08
C ARG A 181 -15.43 0.24 -21.20
N TRP A 182 -15.63 0.60 -19.94
CA TRP A 182 -14.54 0.93 -19.03
C TRP A 182 -13.59 -0.24 -18.75
N ASP A 183 -14.08 -1.47 -18.54
CA ASP A 183 -13.21 -2.64 -18.33
C ASP A 183 -12.23 -2.83 -19.49
N ALA A 184 -12.72 -2.66 -20.72
CA ALA A 184 -11.90 -2.70 -21.91
C ALA A 184 -10.88 -1.55 -21.92
N MET A 185 -11.25 -0.36 -21.48
CA MET A 185 -10.34 0.77 -21.37
C MET A 185 -9.27 0.56 -20.28
N VAL A 186 -9.62 0.01 -19.12
CA VAL A 186 -8.67 -0.33 -18.04
C VAL A 186 -7.70 -1.41 -18.49
N MET A 187 -8.21 -2.49 -19.08
CA MET A 187 -7.35 -3.56 -19.58
C MET A 187 -6.42 -3.05 -20.68
N SER A 188 -6.93 -2.21 -21.59
CA SER A 188 -6.10 -1.55 -22.61
C SER A 188 -5.01 -0.67 -21.99
N ARG A 189 -5.31 0.11 -20.94
CA ARG A 189 -4.32 0.92 -20.22
C ARG A 189 -3.23 0.07 -19.59
N ARG A 190 -3.62 -0.97 -18.85
CA ARG A 190 -2.65 -1.80 -18.15
C ARG A 190 -1.73 -2.57 -19.11
N VAL A 191 -2.29 -3.07 -20.22
CA VAL A 191 -1.49 -3.66 -21.31
C VAL A 191 -0.51 -2.63 -21.87
N ARG A 192 -0.93 -1.38 -22.13
CA ARG A 192 0.00 -0.32 -22.56
C ARG A 192 1.10 -0.04 -21.54
N ASP A 193 0.79 -0.04 -20.25
CA ASP A 193 1.77 0.19 -19.19
C ASP A 193 2.80 -0.96 -19.15
N ILE A 194 2.38 -2.21 -19.35
CA ILE A 194 3.27 -3.37 -19.52
C ILE A 194 4.12 -3.25 -20.80
N ALA A 195 3.52 -2.86 -21.93
CA ALA A 195 4.25 -2.61 -23.18
C ALA A 195 5.33 -1.54 -23.00
N LYS A 196 5.05 -0.46 -22.25
CA LYS A 196 6.04 0.58 -21.94
C LYS A 196 7.22 0.02 -21.15
N LEU A 197 6.97 -0.84 -20.17
CA LEU A 197 8.06 -1.50 -19.44
C LEU A 197 8.92 -2.31 -20.41
N ARG A 198 8.31 -3.19 -21.20
CA ARG A 198 9.00 -4.10 -22.12
C ARG A 198 9.79 -3.38 -23.20
N HIS A 199 9.16 -2.48 -23.93
CA HIS A 199 9.70 -1.93 -25.17
C HIS A 199 10.39 -0.58 -25.00
N HIS A 200 10.24 0.07 -23.84
CA HIS A 200 10.85 1.38 -23.62
C HIS A 200 11.74 1.43 -22.39
N TYR A 201 11.43 0.69 -21.32
CA TYR A 201 12.19 0.82 -20.07
C TYR A 201 13.29 -0.24 -19.95
N VAL A 202 13.06 -1.48 -20.41
CA VAL A 202 14.09 -2.54 -20.42
C VAL A 202 15.31 -2.11 -21.25
N ASP A 203 15.10 -1.56 -22.43
CA ASP A 203 16.19 -1.04 -23.29
C ASP A 203 16.81 0.28 -22.76
N GLY A 204 16.28 0.84 -21.68
CA GLY A 204 16.78 2.05 -21.02
C GLY A 204 16.48 3.37 -21.74
N HIS A 205 16.20 3.37 -23.05
CA HIS A 205 15.95 4.58 -23.84
C HIS A 205 14.78 5.42 -23.32
N GLY A 206 13.66 4.79 -22.95
CA GLY A 206 12.49 5.49 -22.41
C GLY A 206 12.77 6.12 -21.04
N LEU A 207 13.52 5.44 -20.17
CA LEU A 207 13.92 5.98 -18.87
C LEU A 207 14.92 7.14 -19.01
N ALA A 208 15.81 7.10 -20.00
CA ALA A 208 16.76 8.18 -20.28
C ALA A 208 16.06 9.47 -20.73
N GLY A 209 15.05 9.36 -21.59
CA GLY A 209 14.23 10.50 -22.00
C GLY A 209 13.47 11.12 -20.82
N MET A 210 12.81 10.28 -20.02
CA MET A 210 12.11 10.74 -18.81
C MET A 210 13.06 11.36 -17.78
N ARG A 211 14.26 10.81 -17.59
CA ARG A 211 15.30 11.38 -16.73
C ARG A 211 15.67 12.79 -17.17
N THR A 212 15.91 12.99 -18.46
CA THR A 212 16.30 14.29 -19.01
C THR A 212 15.21 15.34 -18.76
N ALA A 213 13.94 15.00 -19.04
CA ALA A 213 12.80 15.87 -18.76
C ALA A 213 12.64 16.15 -17.25
N ALA A 214 12.70 15.11 -16.43
CA ALA A 214 12.59 15.22 -14.97
C ALA A 214 13.67 16.14 -14.37
N ARG A 215 14.91 16.05 -14.85
CA ARG A 215 16.01 16.92 -14.42
C ARG A 215 15.76 18.37 -14.76
N ALA A 216 15.31 18.67 -15.98
CA ALA A 216 14.99 20.03 -16.40
C ALA A 216 13.85 20.61 -15.54
N GLU A 217 12.81 19.82 -15.28
CA GLU A 217 11.69 20.20 -14.42
C GLU A 217 12.12 20.46 -12.98
N VAL A 218 12.90 19.56 -12.37
CA VAL A 218 13.42 19.73 -10.99
C VAL A 218 14.33 20.95 -10.88
N THR A 219 15.17 21.20 -11.89
CA THR A 219 16.04 22.39 -11.96
C THR A 219 15.20 23.68 -12.02
N ALA A 220 14.07 23.65 -12.73
CA ALA A 220 13.09 24.73 -12.78
C ALA A 220 12.19 24.82 -11.52
N GLY A 221 12.40 23.95 -10.52
CA GLY A 221 11.60 23.93 -9.29
C GLY A 221 10.28 23.15 -9.38
N ILE A 222 10.03 22.45 -10.48
CA ILE A 222 8.77 21.72 -10.74
C ILE A 222 8.90 20.26 -10.30
N GLY A 223 7.88 19.74 -9.60
CA GLY A 223 7.82 18.33 -9.22
C GLY A 223 8.92 17.91 -8.25
N ARG A 224 9.35 18.83 -7.36
CA ARG A 224 10.35 18.55 -6.33
C ARG A 224 9.70 17.84 -5.14
N PRO A 225 10.37 16.83 -4.55
CA PRO A 225 9.91 16.20 -3.33
C PRO A 225 10.01 17.20 -2.17
N SER A 226 8.99 17.21 -1.32
CA SER A 226 8.97 18.00 -0.08
C SER A 226 9.30 19.47 -0.28
N GLU A 227 8.53 20.15 -1.17
CA GLU A 227 8.60 21.59 -1.53
C GLU A 227 9.72 22.41 -0.87
N GLY A 228 10.97 22.16 -1.26
CA GLY A 228 12.14 22.96 -0.84
C GLY A 228 12.98 22.43 0.34
N ALA A 229 12.60 21.32 0.98
CA ALA A 229 13.37 20.72 2.08
C ALA A 229 14.74 20.14 1.65
N LEU A 230 14.90 19.85 0.36
CA LEU A 230 16.10 19.25 -0.22
C LEU A 230 16.82 20.25 -1.14
N PRO A 231 18.15 20.42 -1.05
CA PRO A 231 18.92 21.14 -2.07
C PRO A 231 18.69 20.55 -3.47
N VAL A 232 18.68 21.40 -4.50
CA VAL A 232 18.39 20.98 -5.90
C VAL A 232 19.37 19.88 -6.35
N ASP A 233 20.67 20.04 -6.08
CA ASP A 233 21.68 19.04 -6.44
C ASP A 233 21.45 17.70 -5.75
N SER A 234 21.02 17.71 -4.48
CA SER A 234 20.68 16.49 -3.75
C SER A 234 19.46 15.80 -4.35
N ALA A 235 18.44 16.56 -4.73
CA ALA A 235 17.26 16.03 -5.40
C ALA A 235 17.61 15.45 -6.78
N LEU A 236 18.46 16.13 -7.57
CA LEU A 236 18.90 15.64 -8.89
C LEU A 236 19.71 14.33 -8.78
N ARG A 237 20.60 14.20 -7.79
CA ARG A 237 21.35 12.94 -7.56
C ARG A 237 20.43 11.78 -7.19
N GLN A 238 19.45 12.02 -6.32
CA GLN A 238 18.46 11.00 -5.94
C GLN A 238 17.58 10.60 -7.13
N LEU A 239 17.20 11.57 -7.97
CA LEU A 239 16.44 11.34 -9.19
C LEU A 239 17.21 10.47 -10.19
N ASP A 240 18.49 10.78 -10.42
CA ASP A 240 19.36 10.01 -11.31
C ASP A 240 19.51 8.57 -10.80
N ASP A 241 19.78 8.38 -9.50
CA ASP A 241 19.93 7.05 -8.90
C ASP A 241 18.63 6.23 -8.97
N ALA A 242 17.47 6.87 -8.80
CA ALA A 242 16.18 6.21 -8.95
C ALA A 242 16.01 5.66 -10.38
N PHE A 243 16.30 6.47 -11.41
CA PHE A 243 16.22 5.99 -12.80
C PHE A 243 17.28 4.95 -13.14
N ASP A 244 18.51 5.08 -12.65
CA ASP A 244 19.57 4.08 -12.83
C ASP A 244 19.19 2.74 -12.20
N THR A 245 18.61 2.79 -11.00
CA THR A 245 18.16 1.61 -10.27
C THR A 245 16.99 0.93 -10.97
N LEU A 246 16.00 1.71 -11.44
CA LEU A 246 14.89 1.18 -12.24
C LEU A 246 15.39 0.49 -13.51
N CYS A 247 16.34 1.10 -14.21
CA CYS A 247 16.94 0.52 -15.41
C CYS A 247 17.62 -0.82 -15.10
N ARG A 248 18.52 -0.86 -14.10
CA ARG A 248 19.23 -2.08 -13.69
C ARG A 248 18.27 -3.21 -13.29
N VAL A 249 17.26 -2.91 -12.45
CA VAL A 249 16.31 -3.90 -11.96
C VAL A 249 15.44 -4.46 -13.10
N LEU A 250 14.97 -3.61 -14.01
CA LEU A 250 14.15 -4.06 -15.14
C LEU A 250 14.96 -4.88 -16.16
N GLN A 251 16.22 -4.51 -16.40
CA GLN A 251 17.13 -5.29 -17.26
C GLN A 251 17.46 -6.66 -16.67
N ASP A 252 17.79 -6.72 -15.38
CA ASP A 252 18.04 -7.97 -14.68
C ASP A 252 16.77 -8.85 -14.69
N ALA A 253 15.60 -8.29 -14.37
CA ALA A 253 14.33 -9.00 -14.37
C ALA A 253 13.93 -9.53 -15.76
N ALA A 254 14.32 -8.85 -16.85
CA ALA A 254 14.06 -9.28 -18.22
C ALA A 254 15.10 -10.29 -18.76
N SER A 255 16.21 -10.51 -18.05
CA SER A 255 17.27 -11.42 -18.49
C SER A 255 16.83 -12.89 -18.46
N ALA A 256 17.53 -13.74 -19.21
CA ALA A 256 17.24 -15.18 -19.24
C ALA A 256 17.45 -15.88 -17.87
N THR A 257 18.29 -15.30 -17.01
CA THR A 257 18.61 -15.83 -15.67
C THR A 257 18.63 -14.68 -14.66
N PRO A 258 17.44 -14.17 -14.27
CA PRO A 258 17.34 -12.99 -13.42
C PRO A 258 17.88 -13.27 -12.01
N THR A 259 18.67 -12.35 -11.47
CA THR A 259 19.27 -12.49 -10.13
C THR A 259 18.45 -11.80 -9.04
N PHE A 260 17.68 -10.78 -9.41
CA PHE A 260 16.88 -9.91 -8.54
C PHE A 260 17.68 -9.27 -7.40
N ARG A 261 18.97 -9.01 -7.63
CA ARG A 261 19.90 -8.51 -6.60
C ARG A 261 19.44 -7.18 -5.98
N ASP A 262 18.98 -6.26 -6.82
CA ASP A 262 18.56 -4.91 -6.41
C ASP A 262 17.03 -4.83 -6.16
N LEU A 263 16.31 -5.96 -6.15
CA LEU A 263 14.88 -6.04 -5.87
C LEU A 263 14.60 -6.66 -4.50
N VAL A 264 14.10 -5.84 -3.57
CA VAL A 264 13.69 -6.22 -2.23
C VAL A 264 12.19 -6.45 -2.19
N VAL A 265 11.79 -7.70 -1.95
CA VAL A 265 10.39 -8.10 -1.76
C VAL A 265 10.09 -8.06 -0.27
N HIS A 266 9.06 -7.32 0.12
CA HIS A 266 8.55 -7.26 1.50
C HIS A 266 7.29 -8.11 1.61
N THR A 267 7.27 -9.06 2.54
CA THR A 267 6.08 -9.88 2.79
C THR A 267 5.22 -9.26 3.90
N PRO A 268 3.88 -9.26 3.74
CA PRO A 268 2.96 -8.86 4.79
C PRO A 268 3.16 -9.65 6.07
N MET A 269 3.07 -8.95 7.18
CA MET A 269 3.16 -9.53 8.51
C MET A 269 4.44 -10.37 8.74
N GLU A 270 5.58 -9.94 8.18
CA GLU A 270 6.88 -10.50 8.54
C GLU A 270 7.24 -10.26 10.02
N GLY A 271 8.15 -11.09 10.53
CA GLY A 271 8.67 -11.00 11.89
C GLY A 271 7.64 -11.35 12.97
N ASN A 272 7.61 -10.54 14.04
CA ASN A 272 6.80 -10.78 15.24
C ASN A 272 5.38 -10.17 15.16
N THR A 273 4.89 -9.86 13.95
CA THR A 273 3.54 -9.32 13.78
C THR A 273 2.52 -10.37 14.24
N PRO A 274 1.71 -10.11 15.29
CA PRO A 274 0.80 -11.10 15.84
C PRO A 274 -0.25 -11.56 14.84
N LYS A 275 -0.33 -12.87 14.64
CA LYS A 275 -1.38 -13.53 13.86
C LYS A 275 -2.47 -13.99 14.79
N LEU A 276 -3.73 -13.74 14.41
CA LEU A 276 -4.86 -14.27 15.15
C LEU A 276 -4.95 -15.78 14.90
N ALA A 277 -5.15 -16.55 15.97
CA ALA A 277 -5.16 -18.02 15.89
C ALA A 277 -6.31 -18.56 15.02
N ALA A 278 -7.42 -17.83 14.95
CA ALA A 278 -8.55 -18.13 14.10
C ALA A 278 -9.18 -16.83 13.59
N LEU A 279 -9.65 -16.86 12.34
CA LEU A 279 -10.44 -15.81 11.72
C LEU A 279 -11.81 -16.39 11.32
N PRO A 280 -12.91 -15.62 11.44
CA PRO A 280 -14.18 -16.02 10.88
C PRO A 280 -14.09 -16.30 9.36
N ALA A 281 -15.00 -17.12 8.85
CA ALA A 281 -15.06 -17.39 7.42
C ALA A 281 -15.24 -16.10 6.61
N GLY A 282 -14.41 -15.91 5.59
CA GLY A 282 -14.44 -14.71 4.73
C GLY A 282 -13.77 -13.47 5.33
N VAL A 283 -13.15 -13.57 6.51
CA VAL A 283 -12.35 -12.49 7.10
C VAL A 283 -10.87 -12.71 6.82
N THR A 284 -10.20 -11.70 6.28
CA THR A 284 -8.75 -11.69 6.08
C THR A 284 -8.03 -11.00 7.23
N GLN A 285 -6.73 -11.25 7.37
CA GLN A 285 -5.86 -10.48 8.26
C GLN A 285 -4.61 -10.10 7.48
N THR A 286 -4.26 -8.81 7.48
CA THR A 286 -3.07 -8.35 6.76
C THR A 286 -2.53 -7.03 7.30
N MET A 287 -1.33 -6.69 6.84
CA MET A 287 -0.78 -5.35 6.82
C MET A 287 -0.65 -4.97 5.35
N HIS A 288 -1.20 -3.82 4.95
CA HIS A 288 -1.19 -3.39 3.55
C HIS A 288 0.21 -3.15 2.99
N ALA A 289 0.31 -3.18 1.66
CA ALA A 289 1.58 -3.21 0.96
C ALA A 289 2.45 -1.96 1.24
N GLU A 290 1.85 -0.78 1.34
CA GLU A 290 2.52 0.47 1.75
C GLU A 290 3.17 0.29 3.12
N GLN A 291 2.37 -0.11 4.11
CA GLN A 291 2.79 -0.27 5.49
C GLN A 291 3.88 -1.32 5.67
N CYS A 292 3.92 -2.34 4.80
CA CYS A 292 5.02 -3.32 4.79
C CYS A 292 6.34 -2.69 4.39
N ILE A 293 6.36 -1.89 3.31
CA ILE A 293 7.56 -1.17 2.87
C ILE A 293 8.00 -0.18 3.95
N GLU A 294 7.07 0.60 4.49
CA GLU A 294 7.35 1.60 5.52
C GLU A 294 7.88 0.97 6.81
N SER A 295 7.28 -0.14 7.26
CA SER A 295 7.75 -0.90 8.43
C SER A 295 9.17 -1.40 8.23
N ALA A 296 9.49 -1.91 7.04
CA ALA A 296 10.83 -2.38 6.72
C ALA A 296 11.86 -1.24 6.71
N ILE A 297 11.48 -0.06 6.20
CA ILE A 297 12.32 1.15 6.28
C ILE A 297 12.56 1.53 7.74
N ALA A 298 11.53 1.54 8.58
CA ALA A 298 11.67 1.87 10.00
C ALA A 298 12.61 0.91 10.74
N GLN A 299 12.51 -0.39 10.46
CA GLN A 299 13.37 -1.41 11.07
C GLN A 299 14.84 -1.29 10.68
N HIS A 300 15.12 -0.77 9.48
CA HIS A 300 16.48 -0.63 8.95
C HIS A 300 16.91 0.83 8.79
N VAL A 301 16.28 1.74 9.53
CA VAL A 301 16.33 3.19 9.30
C VAL A 301 17.77 3.71 9.22
N ASP A 302 18.63 3.35 10.18
CA ASP A 302 20.03 3.82 10.22
C ASP A 302 20.88 3.21 9.13
N VAL A 303 20.67 1.92 8.83
CA VAL A 303 21.47 1.17 7.87
C VAL A 303 21.15 1.65 6.46
N TRP A 304 19.87 1.67 6.07
CA TRP A 304 19.45 2.05 4.73
C TRP A 304 19.65 3.54 4.47
N HIS A 305 19.50 4.40 5.49
CA HIS A 305 19.79 5.82 5.34
C HIS A 305 21.27 6.05 5.04
N ARG A 306 22.17 5.49 5.86
CA ARG A 306 23.61 5.60 5.67
C ARG A 306 24.08 4.99 4.35
N GLU A 307 23.52 3.84 3.94
CA GLU A 307 23.79 3.24 2.64
C GLU A 307 23.41 4.21 1.50
N ALA A 308 22.22 4.83 1.57
CA ALA A 308 21.75 5.77 0.58
C ALA A 308 22.59 7.05 0.53
N THR A 309 22.89 7.69 1.67
CA THR A 309 23.70 8.91 1.71
C THR A 309 25.12 8.68 1.20
N THR A 310 25.76 7.58 1.63
CA THR A 310 27.10 7.17 1.16
C THR A 310 27.10 6.95 -0.34
N ARG A 311 26.12 6.19 -0.86
CA ARG A 311 25.99 5.89 -2.28
C ARG A 311 25.85 7.16 -3.14
N LEU A 312 25.08 8.13 -2.66
CA LEU A 312 24.78 9.36 -3.38
C LEU A 312 25.83 10.47 -3.15
N GLY A 313 26.80 10.24 -2.25
CA GLY A 313 27.75 11.26 -1.81
C GLY A 313 27.05 12.47 -1.19
N LEU A 314 26.01 12.22 -0.38
CA LEU A 314 25.24 13.23 0.34
C LEU A 314 25.72 13.34 1.79
N PRO A 315 25.49 14.49 2.45
CA PRO A 315 25.73 14.62 3.89
C PRO A 315 24.99 13.57 4.72
N ASP A 316 25.56 13.21 5.88
CA ASP A 316 25.02 12.20 6.81
C ASP A 316 23.65 12.55 7.40
N ASN A 317 23.19 13.80 7.26
CA ASN A 317 21.87 14.27 7.68
C ASN A 317 20.97 14.65 6.50
N ALA A 318 21.33 14.26 5.27
CA ALA A 318 20.53 14.52 4.10
C ALA A 318 19.24 13.70 4.12
N LEU A 319 18.11 14.35 3.80
CA LEU A 319 16.86 13.64 3.59
C LEU A 319 16.95 12.76 2.34
N ILE A 320 16.47 11.53 2.45
CA ILE A 320 16.32 10.59 1.35
C ILE A 320 14.85 10.54 0.96
N THR A 321 14.57 10.92 -0.28
CA THR A 321 13.23 10.86 -0.86
C THR A 321 12.86 9.40 -1.09
N VAL A 322 11.70 9.01 -0.60
CA VAL A 322 11.10 7.69 -0.79
C VAL A 322 9.89 7.86 -1.71
N PRO A 323 10.08 7.83 -3.04
CA PRO A 323 8.95 7.80 -3.97
C PRO A 323 8.21 6.47 -3.79
N MET A 324 6.89 6.51 -3.65
CA MET A 324 6.09 5.30 -3.51
C MET A 324 4.82 5.37 -4.35
N ALA A 325 4.58 4.36 -5.17
CA ALA A 325 3.39 4.24 -6.00
C ALA A 325 3.02 2.79 -6.25
N GLY A 326 1.73 2.55 -6.49
CA GLY A 326 1.18 1.22 -6.69
C GLY A 326 0.17 1.17 -7.81
N ARG A 327 -0.46 -0.01 -7.95
CA ARG A 327 -1.65 -0.19 -8.80
C ARG A 327 -2.81 0.67 -8.30
N PHE A 328 -2.79 1.14 -7.05
CA PHE A 328 -3.86 1.90 -6.44
C PHE A 328 -3.29 3.05 -5.60
N VAL A 329 -4.12 4.06 -5.33
CA VAL A 329 -3.78 5.09 -4.32
C VAL A 329 -3.82 4.48 -2.91
N PRO A 330 -3.11 5.06 -1.94
CA PRO A 330 -3.13 4.55 -0.56
C PRO A 330 -4.56 4.45 -0.04
N CYS A 331 -4.92 3.30 0.52
CA CYS A 331 -6.22 3.11 1.16
C CYS A 331 -6.38 4.05 2.37
N ALA A 332 -7.58 4.12 2.95
CA ALA A 332 -7.84 4.97 4.11
C ALA A 332 -6.86 4.67 5.28
N ALA A 333 -6.55 3.40 5.54
CA ALA A 333 -5.66 2.99 6.63
C ALA A 333 -4.23 3.48 6.39
N CYS A 334 -3.68 3.21 5.21
CA CYS A 334 -2.35 3.65 4.81
C CYS A 334 -2.25 5.18 4.82
N ALA A 335 -3.28 5.90 4.38
CA ALA A 335 -3.30 7.36 4.40
C ALA A 335 -3.24 7.97 5.82
N GLU A 336 -3.76 7.28 6.83
CA GLU A 336 -3.62 7.69 8.24
C GLU A 336 -2.21 7.43 8.77
N VAL A 337 -1.66 6.25 8.49
CA VAL A 337 -0.29 5.88 8.89
C VAL A 337 0.73 6.82 8.23
N GLU A 338 0.56 7.13 6.95
CA GLU A 338 1.37 8.11 6.24
C GLU A 338 1.24 9.53 6.81
N ALA A 339 0.05 9.90 7.32
CA ALA A 339 -0.15 11.21 7.93
C ALA A 339 0.69 11.35 9.21
N GLU A 340 0.52 10.37 10.10
CA GLU A 340 1.14 10.34 11.42
C GLU A 340 2.66 10.18 11.30
N SER A 341 3.12 9.32 10.38
CA SER A 341 4.55 9.12 10.14
C SER A 341 5.28 10.34 9.57
N ARG A 342 4.57 11.34 9.02
CA ARG A 342 5.15 12.59 8.52
C ARG A 342 5.29 13.68 9.59
N THR A 343 4.91 13.41 10.84
CA THR A 343 4.91 14.43 11.89
C THR A 343 5.46 13.92 13.22
N GLN A 344 5.87 14.87 14.07
CA GLN A 344 6.17 14.65 15.48
C GLN A 344 7.09 13.44 15.74
N GLY A 345 8.18 13.34 14.98
CA GLY A 345 9.18 12.27 15.13
C GLY A 345 8.83 10.95 14.44
N GLY A 346 7.81 10.90 13.57
CA GLY A 346 7.52 9.76 12.72
C GLY A 346 8.56 9.51 11.61
N LEU A 347 8.55 8.33 11.00
CA LEU A 347 9.57 7.88 10.04
C LEU A 347 9.89 8.89 8.92
N PHE A 348 8.86 9.56 8.40
CA PHE A 348 8.93 10.50 7.29
C PHE A 348 8.82 11.96 7.71
N ASP A 349 8.92 12.25 9.02
CA ASP A 349 9.01 13.62 9.52
C ASP A 349 10.32 14.26 9.01
N PRO A 350 10.26 15.35 8.22
CA PRO A 350 11.46 16.03 7.75
C PRO A 350 12.39 16.46 8.91
N ALA A 351 11.86 16.73 10.11
CA ALA A 351 12.64 17.08 11.29
C ALA A 351 13.54 15.93 11.77
N ASN A 352 13.24 14.67 11.41
CA ASN A 352 14.09 13.53 11.72
C ASN A 352 15.33 13.44 10.83
N GLY A 353 15.41 14.20 9.73
CA GLY A 353 16.61 14.30 8.90
C GLY A 353 17.02 13.01 8.18
N LYS A 354 16.11 12.05 8.00
CA LYS A 354 16.40 10.76 7.37
C LYS A 354 15.64 10.49 6.09
N PHE A 355 14.33 10.28 6.17
CA PHE A 355 13.51 9.91 5.02
C PHE A 355 12.36 10.90 4.84
N VAL A 356 11.91 11.06 3.60
CA VAL A 356 10.67 11.78 3.32
C VAL A 356 9.87 11.07 2.23
N LEU A 357 8.60 10.82 2.51
CA LEU A 357 7.71 10.10 1.61
C LEU A 357 7.23 11.02 0.48
N HIS A 358 7.41 10.56 -0.76
CA HIS A 358 6.93 11.25 -1.96
C HIS A 358 5.81 10.43 -2.62
N ARG A 359 4.59 10.95 -2.54
CA ARG A 359 3.42 10.47 -3.30
C ARG A 359 3.14 11.43 -4.43
N SER A 360 2.71 10.90 -5.56
CA SER A 360 2.38 11.72 -6.72
C SER A 360 0.96 12.30 -6.60
N SER A 361 0.10 11.70 -5.77
CA SER A 361 -1.26 12.14 -5.48
C SER A 361 -1.48 12.27 -3.98
N GLN A 362 -2.47 13.08 -3.62
CA GLN A 362 -3.00 13.18 -2.26
C GLN A 362 -4.37 12.48 -2.13
N ARG A 363 -4.83 11.81 -3.19
CA ARG A 363 -6.09 11.05 -3.15
C ARG A 363 -5.96 9.88 -2.17
N ILE A 364 -7.06 9.60 -1.50
CA ILE A 364 -7.17 8.54 -0.50
C ILE A 364 -8.15 7.49 -1.04
N GLY A 365 -7.78 6.22 -1.03
CA GLY A 365 -8.63 5.09 -1.40
C GLY A 365 -9.66 4.76 -0.31
N MET A 366 -10.45 3.69 -0.51
CA MET A 366 -11.44 3.25 0.47
C MET A 366 -10.83 2.70 1.77
N ALA A 367 -11.67 2.50 2.78
CA ALA A 367 -11.43 1.55 3.85
C ALA A 367 -11.94 0.16 3.44
N PHE A 368 -11.24 -0.90 3.84
CA PHE A 368 -11.64 -2.27 3.56
C PHE A 368 -12.51 -2.81 4.69
N ALA A 369 -13.57 -3.54 4.31
CA ALA A 369 -14.40 -4.32 5.22
C ALA A 369 -13.97 -5.78 5.22
N ASN A 370 -14.39 -6.52 6.25
CA ASN A 370 -14.09 -7.94 6.43
C ASN A 370 -12.57 -8.25 6.48
N GLU A 371 -11.78 -7.30 6.96
CA GLU A 371 -10.34 -7.43 7.09
C GLU A 371 -9.90 -6.95 8.47
N VAL A 372 -9.08 -7.76 9.14
CA VAL A 372 -8.32 -7.35 10.32
C VAL A 372 -7.07 -6.62 9.83
N GLN A 373 -7.07 -5.30 9.99
CA GLN A 373 -6.03 -4.42 9.51
C GLN A 373 -5.01 -4.13 10.61
N HIS A 374 -3.75 -4.52 10.37
CA HIS A 374 -2.63 -4.13 11.23
C HIS A 374 -2.13 -2.72 10.92
N ILE A 375 -1.70 -2.02 11.98
CA ILE A 375 -1.04 -0.72 11.88
C ILE A 375 0.46 -0.88 12.07
N ALA A 376 1.23 -0.34 11.12
CA ALA A 376 2.70 -0.29 11.13
C ALA A 376 3.23 0.66 12.21
N GLN A 377 3.24 0.22 13.47
CA GLN A 377 3.61 1.07 14.61
C GLN A 377 5.02 1.65 14.50
N SER A 378 5.97 0.86 13.99
CA SER A 378 7.39 1.26 13.87
C SER A 378 7.58 2.53 13.02
N THR A 379 6.61 2.89 12.18
CA THR A 379 6.68 4.09 11.32
C THR A 379 6.20 5.35 12.04
N LEU A 380 5.47 5.20 13.15
CA LEU A 380 4.73 6.30 13.78
C LEU A 380 5.57 7.11 14.76
N ALA A 381 6.54 6.49 15.42
CA ALA A 381 7.49 7.16 16.31
C ALA A 381 8.69 6.23 16.62
N SER A 382 9.82 6.82 16.97
CA SER A 382 11.01 6.06 17.45
C SER A 382 10.82 5.45 18.84
N THR A 383 9.92 6.02 19.66
CA THR A 383 9.62 5.52 21.01
C THR A 383 8.43 4.55 20.94
N PRO A 384 8.59 3.28 21.36
CA PRO A 384 7.53 2.26 21.29
C PRO A 384 6.21 2.70 21.92
N ASP A 385 6.23 3.26 23.13
CA ASP A 385 5.02 3.73 23.82
C ASP A 385 4.27 4.82 23.05
N VAL A 386 5.00 5.72 22.38
CA VAL A 386 4.39 6.79 21.55
C VAL A 386 3.81 6.19 20.28
N ALA A 387 4.55 5.30 19.63
CA ALA A 387 4.10 4.58 18.44
C ALA A 387 2.82 3.77 18.72
N ALA A 388 2.78 3.03 19.82
CA ALA A 388 1.63 2.24 20.23
C ALA A 388 0.39 3.09 20.54
N ARG A 389 0.58 4.26 21.17
CA ARG A 389 -0.52 5.21 21.39
C ARG A 389 -1.05 5.80 20.10
N ARG A 390 -0.17 6.17 19.16
CA ARG A 390 -0.59 6.69 17.84
C ARG A 390 -1.31 5.64 17.02
N ALA A 391 -0.80 4.40 17.02
CA ALA A 391 -1.44 3.30 16.33
C ALA A 391 -2.83 2.98 16.91
N GLN A 392 -2.98 3.03 18.24
CA GLN A 392 -4.29 2.93 18.89
C GLN A 392 -5.21 4.07 18.46
N ALA A 393 -4.72 5.32 18.46
CA ALA A 393 -5.52 6.46 18.03
C ALA A 393 -5.98 6.35 16.56
N ILE A 394 -5.16 5.80 15.65
CA ILE A 394 -5.59 5.49 14.28
C ILE A 394 -6.72 4.46 14.31
N SER A 395 -6.54 3.34 15.02
CA SER A 395 -7.54 2.28 15.17
C SER A 395 -8.88 2.81 15.70
N ASP A 396 -8.85 3.61 16.78
CA ASP A 396 -10.05 4.18 17.42
C ASP A 396 -10.81 5.09 16.45
N ARG A 397 -10.10 5.85 15.60
CA ARG A 397 -10.75 6.69 14.57
C ARG A 397 -11.53 5.86 13.55
N PHE A 398 -11.07 4.66 13.20
CA PHE A 398 -11.80 3.79 12.27
C PHE A 398 -13.08 3.21 12.87
N VAL A 399 -13.09 2.89 14.17
CA VAL A 399 -14.20 2.21 14.83
C VAL A 399 -15.19 3.20 15.46
N ASP A 400 -14.67 4.15 16.24
CA ASP A 400 -15.47 4.99 17.12
C ASP A 400 -15.77 6.38 16.51
N ALA A 401 -14.85 6.90 15.70
CA ALA A 401 -14.95 8.26 15.15
C ALA A 401 -14.61 8.37 13.66
N PRO A 402 -15.30 7.62 12.75
CA PRO A 402 -14.99 7.59 11.32
C PRO A 402 -15.04 8.98 10.65
N GLN A 403 -15.82 9.92 11.18
CA GLN A 403 -15.89 11.32 10.74
C GLN A 403 -14.58 12.11 10.95
N SER A 404 -13.67 11.60 11.77
CA SER A 404 -12.35 12.21 12.01
C SER A 404 -11.26 11.66 11.09
N LEU A 405 -11.56 10.65 10.28
CA LEU A 405 -10.63 10.10 9.30
C LEU A 405 -10.40 11.12 8.19
N ARG A 406 -9.17 11.20 7.72
CA ARG A 406 -8.77 11.97 6.53
C ARG A 406 -9.54 11.53 5.30
N ALA A 407 -9.94 10.26 5.25
CA ALA A 407 -10.73 9.66 4.17
C ALA A 407 -12.20 10.14 4.15
N TYR A 408 -12.72 10.68 5.26
CA TYR A 408 -14.11 11.08 5.37
C TYR A 408 -14.42 12.26 4.43
N ASP A 409 -15.53 12.16 3.71
CA ASP A 409 -15.98 13.09 2.66
C ASP A 409 -14.98 13.32 1.50
N GLN A 410 -13.90 12.55 1.43
CA GLN A 410 -12.92 12.69 0.36
C GLN A 410 -13.44 12.14 -0.96
N PRO A 411 -13.06 12.78 -2.08
CA PRO A 411 -13.45 12.34 -3.41
C PRO A 411 -12.93 10.93 -3.68
N VAL A 412 -13.82 10.07 -4.15
CA VAL A 412 -13.53 8.71 -4.59
C VAL A 412 -14.24 8.48 -5.92
N VAL A 413 -13.60 7.78 -6.85
CA VAL A 413 -14.35 7.31 -8.02
C VAL A 413 -15.07 6.05 -7.60
N LEU A 414 -16.40 6.07 -7.47
CA LEU A 414 -17.14 4.96 -6.85
C LEU A 414 -16.97 3.64 -7.60
N ASP A 415 -16.90 3.67 -8.92
CA ASP A 415 -16.68 2.47 -9.74
C ASP A 415 -15.23 1.95 -9.62
N TYR A 416 -14.30 2.81 -9.18
CA TYR A 416 -12.85 2.57 -9.13
C TYR A 416 -12.29 3.12 -7.83
N SER A 417 -12.83 2.67 -6.71
CA SER A 417 -12.64 3.33 -5.42
C SER A 417 -11.24 3.19 -4.81
N LEU A 418 -10.37 2.48 -5.53
CA LEU A 418 -8.94 2.31 -5.30
C LEU A 418 -8.10 3.03 -6.40
N ASP A 419 -8.72 3.70 -7.38
CA ASP A 419 -8.06 4.13 -8.61
C ASP A 419 -6.91 5.10 -8.37
N THR A 420 -5.92 4.82 -9.19
CA THR A 420 -4.59 5.35 -9.31
C THR A 420 -4.49 6.85 -9.55
N GLU A 421 -3.30 7.35 -9.23
CA GLU A 421 -2.79 8.68 -9.53
C GLU A 421 -2.74 9.04 -11.04
N SER A 422 -3.21 8.18 -11.95
CA SER A 422 -3.19 8.38 -13.41
C SER A 422 -4.53 8.04 -14.04
N GLU A 423 -5.50 8.92 -13.85
CA GLU A 423 -6.84 8.73 -14.42
C GLU A 423 -6.97 9.19 -15.86
N SER A 424 -5.88 9.64 -16.45
CA SER A 424 -5.54 9.27 -17.81
C SER A 424 -4.03 9.42 -18.03
N SER A 425 -3.41 8.48 -18.71
CA SER A 425 -2.18 8.83 -19.42
C SER A 425 -2.61 9.68 -20.61
N GLY A 426 -2.17 10.94 -20.64
CA GLY A 426 -2.21 11.73 -21.86
C GLY A 426 -1.37 10.99 -22.88
N ASP A 427 -1.96 10.71 -24.04
CA ASP A 427 -1.19 10.28 -25.19
C ASP A 427 -0.50 11.56 -25.69
N GLU A 428 0.76 11.74 -25.34
CA GLU A 428 1.66 12.46 -26.24
C GLU A 428 2.53 11.38 -26.89
N SER A 429 2.18 11.18 -28.17
CA SER A 429 2.80 10.36 -29.20
C SER A 429 4.29 10.58 -29.34
#